data_AF-A0ABD0NGI0-F1
#
_entry.id   AF-A0ABD0NGI0-F1
#
_cell.length_a   1.000
_cell.length_b   1.000
_cell.length_c   1.000
_cell.angle_alpha   90.00
_cell.angle_beta   90.00
_cell.angle_gamma   90.00
#
_symmetry.space_group_name_H-M   'P 1'
#
loop_
_entity.id
_entity.type
_entity.pdbx_description
1 polymer ?
#
loop_
_entity_poly.entity_id
_entity_poly.type
_entity_poly.pdbx_seq_one_letter_code
_entity_poly.pdbx_strand_id
1 'polypeptide(L)'
;EYLARGSLQYEFATEILQTPIQLMKISDAPAQITEVLKHLVANNAAMVHDDAPLKFVQLIQLLRVATLENIEAIWAQFKDKPVYRRWLLDALPAVGTPVIVKFIKEKFLAGELTLPEFIQALVVALQMVTADLETIQLTAKIATIPALREVVMLGYGSMIAKHCVAVPTCPAELLRPIHEIAAEAMAKNDIPQITLALKVLGNAGHPASLKPIMKLLPGLRTAATALPLRVQVDAILALRNIAKKEPKLVQPVALQLVLDRALHPEVRMVACIALFETKPSVALVSSLAGALKTETNMHVASFAYSHIKSLTRITAPDMAAVAGAANVAIKLMSRKLDRLSFRFSRALQIDFYHTPLMIGAAGSAYMINDAATILPRAVVAKARAYMAGAAADVLE
;
A
#
# COMPACT_ATOMS: atom_id res chain seq x y z
N GLU A 1 -49.76 17.42 1.78
CA GLU A 1 -48.98 16.17 1.74
C GLU A 1 -47.77 16.30 2.64
N TYR A 2 -47.49 15.31 3.49
CA TYR A 2 -46.28 15.31 4.31
C TYR A 2 -45.11 14.76 3.50
N LEU A 3 -44.04 15.55 3.38
CA LEU A 3 -42.78 15.09 2.79
C LEU A 3 -42.18 14.00 3.69
N ALA A 4 -41.99 12.80 3.15
CA ALA A 4 -41.26 11.74 3.83
C ALA A 4 -39.81 12.20 4.08
N ARG A 5 -39.40 12.24 5.35
CA ARG A 5 -38.07 12.73 5.80
C ARG A 5 -37.08 11.59 6.10
N GLY A 6 -37.34 10.37 5.62
CA GLY A 6 -36.51 9.20 5.90
C GLY A 6 -36.90 8.47 7.20
N SER A 7 -35.96 7.69 7.73
CA SER A 7 -36.14 6.84 8.92
C SER A 7 -35.79 7.56 10.23
N LEU A 8 -36.00 6.90 11.38
CA LEU A 8 -35.52 7.38 12.69
C LEU A 8 -34.00 7.29 12.83
N GLN A 9 -33.33 6.55 11.96
CA GLN A 9 -31.87 6.47 11.95
C GLN A 9 -31.30 7.76 11.36
N TYR A 10 -30.19 8.22 11.90
CA TYR A 10 -29.50 9.37 11.33
C TYR A 10 -29.01 9.01 9.92
N GLU A 11 -29.51 9.73 8.93
CA GLU A 11 -29.11 9.60 7.54
C GLU A 11 -28.12 10.72 7.23
N PHE A 12 -26.89 10.35 6.88
CA PHE A 12 -25.91 11.31 6.38
C PHE A 12 -26.45 11.95 5.10
N ALA A 13 -26.38 13.28 5.03
CA ALA A 13 -26.68 14.01 3.79
C ALA A 13 -25.62 13.73 2.72
N THR A 14 -25.72 14.39 1.55
CA THR A 14 -24.70 14.33 0.48
C THR A 14 -23.40 15.07 0.82
N GLU A 15 -23.18 15.38 2.10
CA GLU A 15 -22.04 16.13 2.59
C GLU A 15 -20.77 15.29 2.46
N ILE A 16 -19.68 15.94 2.04
CA ILE A 16 -18.36 15.29 2.03
C ILE A 16 -18.00 15.03 3.50
N LEU A 17 -17.82 13.76 3.87
CA LEU A 17 -17.50 13.33 5.24
C LEU A 17 -16.19 13.91 5.83
N GLN A 18 -15.44 14.70 5.04
CA GLN A 18 -14.20 15.32 5.45
C GLN A 18 -14.51 16.58 6.26
N THR A 19 -14.65 16.42 7.57
CA THR A 19 -14.91 17.52 8.51
C THR A 19 -13.87 18.64 8.37
N PRO A 20 -14.31 19.91 8.31
CA PRO A 20 -13.37 21.03 8.25
C PRO A 20 -12.56 21.13 9.53
N ILE A 21 -11.23 21.21 9.40
CA ILE A 21 -10.31 21.42 10.52
C ILE A 21 -10.55 22.81 11.15
N GLN A 22 -10.94 23.78 10.33
CA GLN A 22 -11.31 25.13 10.75
C GLN A 22 -12.71 25.47 10.21
N LEU A 23 -13.61 25.87 11.12
CA LEU A 23 -14.89 26.45 10.73
C LEU A 23 -14.65 27.81 10.08
N MET A 24 -15.13 27.97 8.85
CA MET A 24 -14.99 29.20 8.09
C MET A 24 -16.31 29.60 7.45
N LYS A 25 -16.57 30.91 7.40
CA LYS A 25 -17.75 31.44 6.72
C LYS A 25 -17.49 31.49 5.22
N ILE A 26 -18.19 30.64 4.48
CA ILE A 26 -18.11 30.59 3.02
C ILE A 26 -19.27 31.44 2.48
N SER A 27 -18.95 32.63 1.96
CA SER A 27 -19.93 33.52 1.32
C SER A 27 -19.76 33.57 -0.20
N ASP A 28 -18.52 33.59 -0.67
CA ASP A 28 -18.14 33.57 -2.08
C ASP A 28 -16.90 32.68 -2.23
N ALA A 29 -17.12 31.41 -2.54
CA ALA A 29 -16.02 30.44 -2.64
C ALA A 29 -14.98 30.82 -3.71
N PRO A 30 -15.35 31.20 -4.95
CA PRO A 30 -14.38 31.63 -5.96
C PRO A 30 -13.48 32.80 -5.54
N ALA A 31 -14.07 33.84 -4.93
CA ALA A 31 -13.31 35.00 -4.46
C ALA A 31 -12.35 34.60 -3.32
N GLN A 32 -12.84 33.83 -2.35
CA GLN A 32 -12.04 33.36 -1.22
C GLN A 32 -10.91 32.41 -1.67
N ILE A 33 -11.14 31.54 -2.66
CA ILE A 33 -10.07 30.68 -3.24
C ILE A 33 -8.97 31.55 -3.81
N THR A 34 -9.34 32.56 -4.60
CA THR A 34 -8.39 33.47 -5.23
C THR A 34 -7.57 34.26 -4.19
N GLU A 35 -8.20 34.70 -3.12
CA GLU A 35 -7.54 35.40 -2.01
C GLU A 35 -6.52 34.49 -1.29
N VAL A 36 -6.95 33.29 -0.88
CA VAL A 36 -6.08 32.31 -0.20
C VAL A 36 -4.92 31.90 -1.10
N LEU A 37 -5.16 31.70 -2.40
CA LEU A 37 -4.13 31.34 -3.36
C LEU A 37 -3.09 32.46 -3.51
N LYS A 38 -3.52 33.72 -3.60
CA LYS A 38 -2.60 34.88 -3.61
C LYS A 38 -1.77 34.94 -2.32
N HIS A 39 -2.38 34.67 -1.16
CA HIS A 39 -1.68 34.64 0.12
C HIS A 39 -0.59 33.56 0.17
N LEU A 40 -0.93 32.32 -0.23
CA LEU A 40 0.02 31.21 -0.29
C LEU A 40 1.17 31.47 -1.27
N VAL A 41 0.91 32.17 -2.37
CA VAL A 41 1.97 32.53 -3.33
C VAL A 41 2.87 33.64 -2.78
N ALA A 42 2.29 34.70 -2.22
CA ALA A 42 3.04 35.88 -1.79
C ALA A 42 3.92 35.61 -0.56
N ASN A 43 3.45 34.79 0.38
CA ASN A 43 4.10 34.63 1.68
C ASN A 43 5.04 33.42 1.78
N ASN A 44 5.13 32.57 0.75
CA ASN A 44 5.91 31.33 0.79
C ASN A 44 7.08 31.28 -0.21
N ALA A 45 7.55 32.44 -0.69
CA ALA A 45 8.57 32.50 -1.74
C ALA A 45 9.99 32.12 -1.26
N ALA A 46 10.41 32.60 -0.08
CA ALA A 46 11.75 32.36 0.47
C ALA A 46 11.76 31.35 1.63
N MET A 47 10.78 31.47 2.52
CA MET A 47 10.57 30.58 3.65
C MET A 47 9.08 30.27 3.74
N VAL A 48 8.73 29.08 4.23
CA VAL A 48 7.34 28.72 4.47
C VAL A 48 6.80 29.58 5.61
N HIS A 49 5.75 30.35 5.34
CA HIS A 49 5.06 31.14 6.36
C HIS A 49 4.34 30.23 7.37
N ASP A 50 4.29 30.64 8.64
CA ASP A 50 3.78 29.81 9.75
C ASP A 50 2.31 29.38 9.56
N ASP A 51 1.49 30.23 8.94
CA ASP A 51 0.08 29.94 8.68
C ASP A 51 -0.19 29.16 7.39
N ALA A 52 0.84 28.87 6.58
CA ALA A 52 0.67 28.27 5.27
C ALA A 52 0.01 26.89 5.30
N PRO A 53 0.29 25.98 6.25
CA PRO A 53 -0.44 24.72 6.36
C PRO A 53 -1.95 24.94 6.59
N LEU A 54 -2.31 25.92 7.43
CA LEU A 54 -3.71 26.25 7.70
C LEU A 54 -4.39 26.87 6.48
N LYS A 55 -3.71 27.81 5.79
CA LYS A 55 -4.18 28.41 4.52
C LYS A 55 -4.34 27.37 3.41
N PHE A 56 -3.45 26.38 3.35
CA PHE A 56 -3.55 25.28 2.38
C PHE A 56 -4.75 24.39 2.66
N VAL A 57 -5.00 24.05 3.94
CA VAL A 57 -6.24 23.35 4.32
C VAL A 57 -7.47 24.19 3.99
N GLN A 58 -7.43 25.50 4.25
CA GLN A 58 -8.50 26.43 3.91
C GLN A 58 -8.80 26.41 2.39
N LEU A 59 -7.76 26.42 1.56
CA LEU A 59 -7.88 26.29 0.10
C LEU A 59 -8.60 25.00 -0.30
N ILE A 60 -8.21 23.86 0.29
CA ILE A 60 -8.86 22.56 0.02
C ILE A 60 -10.34 22.58 0.41
N GLN A 61 -10.69 23.14 1.57
CA GLN A 61 -12.08 23.22 2.01
C GLN A 61 -12.94 24.11 1.10
N LEU A 62 -12.40 25.23 0.65
CA LEU A 62 -13.07 26.09 -0.32
C LEU A 62 -13.27 25.39 -1.67
N LEU A 63 -12.26 24.65 -2.15
CA LEU A 63 -12.35 23.87 -3.38
C LEU A 63 -13.39 22.74 -3.28
N ARG A 64 -13.61 22.16 -2.10
CA ARG A 64 -14.63 21.11 -1.86
C ARG A 64 -16.07 21.60 -2.02
N VAL A 65 -16.33 22.88 -1.75
CA VAL A 65 -17.67 23.48 -1.89
C VAL A 65 -17.83 24.22 -3.22
N ALA A 66 -16.76 24.43 -3.97
CA ALA A 66 -16.81 25.06 -5.28
C ALA A 66 -17.42 24.11 -6.32
N THR A 67 -18.22 24.66 -7.23
CA THR A 67 -18.70 23.88 -8.38
C THR A 67 -17.58 23.62 -9.38
N LEU A 68 -17.77 22.65 -10.27
CA LEU A 68 -16.79 22.34 -11.30
C LEU A 68 -16.51 23.56 -12.19
N GLU A 69 -17.55 24.30 -12.59
CA GLU A 69 -17.42 25.50 -13.44
C GLU A 69 -16.53 26.56 -12.77
N ASN A 70 -16.69 26.74 -11.46
CA ASN A 70 -15.87 27.67 -10.69
C ASN A 70 -14.41 27.19 -10.62
N ILE A 71 -14.18 25.89 -10.41
CA ILE A 71 -12.84 25.31 -10.42
C ILE A 71 -12.17 25.48 -11.79
N GLU A 72 -12.91 25.27 -12.88
CA GLU A 72 -12.40 25.46 -14.24
C GLU A 72 -12.07 26.93 -14.52
N ALA A 73 -12.90 27.87 -14.08
CA ALA A 73 -12.64 29.30 -14.23
C ALA A 73 -11.36 29.72 -13.47
N ILE A 74 -11.19 29.25 -12.23
CA ILE A 74 -9.99 29.51 -11.42
C ILE A 74 -8.75 28.88 -12.09
N TRP A 75 -8.85 27.64 -12.57
CA TRP A 75 -7.78 27.00 -13.31
C TRP A 75 -7.39 27.82 -14.55
N ALA A 76 -8.36 28.22 -15.37
CA ALA A 76 -8.10 29.04 -16.55
C ALA A 76 -7.40 30.37 -16.23
N GLN A 77 -7.72 30.98 -15.08
CA GLN A 77 -7.11 32.23 -14.62
C GLN A 77 -5.63 32.07 -14.19
N PHE A 78 -5.25 30.89 -13.68
CA PHE A 78 -3.96 30.68 -13.00
C PHE A 78 -3.05 29.63 -13.64
N LYS A 79 -3.52 28.86 -14.63
CA LYS A 79 -2.77 27.76 -15.24
C LYS A 79 -1.43 28.16 -15.88
N ASP A 80 -1.33 29.39 -16.38
CA ASP A 80 -0.12 29.93 -17.03
C ASP A 80 0.82 30.66 -16.04
N LYS A 81 0.47 30.66 -14.74
CA LYS A 81 1.27 31.27 -13.67
C LYS A 81 1.92 30.16 -12.84
N PRO A 82 3.22 29.83 -13.03
CA PRO A 82 3.83 28.60 -12.53
C PRO A 82 3.64 28.33 -11.04
N VAL A 83 3.80 29.37 -10.19
CA VAL A 83 3.67 29.21 -8.73
C VAL A 83 2.21 28.96 -8.31
N TYR A 84 1.26 29.68 -8.92
CA TYR A 84 -0.17 29.49 -8.66
C TYR A 84 -0.64 28.12 -9.15
N ARG A 85 -0.21 27.74 -10.36
CA ARG A 85 -0.47 26.43 -10.97
C ARG A 85 -0.03 25.29 -10.06
N ARG A 86 1.18 25.38 -9.47
CA ARG A 86 1.68 24.38 -8.54
C ARG A 86 0.79 24.23 -7.30
N TRP A 87 0.44 25.34 -6.65
CA TRP A 87 -0.48 25.30 -5.50
C TRP A 87 -1.84 24.70 -5.83
N LEU A 88 -2.38 24.97 -7.02
CA LEU A 88 -3.63 24.36 -7.49
C LEU A 88 -3.46 22.85 -7.73
N LEU A 89 -2.38 22.42 -8.38
CA LEU A 89 -2.10 21.00 -8.63
C LEU A 89 -1.82 20.21 -7.34
N ASP A 90 -1.33 20.88 -6.29
CA ASP A 90 -1.16 20.26 -4.97
C ASP A 90 -2.50 20.19 -4.21
N ALA A 91 -3.36 21.21 -4.31
CA ALA A 91 -4.62 21.30 -3.57
C ALA A 91 -5.77 20.50 -4.20
N LEU A 92 -5.92 20.53 -5.52
CA LEU A 92 -7.05 19.90 -6.22
C LEU A 92 -7.16 18.40 -5.90
N PRO A 93 -6.10 17.58 -6.02
CA PRO A 93 -6.16 16.16 -5.66
C PRO A 93 -6.65 15.88 -4.23
N ALA A 94 -6.36 16.79 -3.29
CA ALA A 94 -6.73 16.66 -1.87
C ALA A 94 -8.21 16.99 -1.57
N VAL A 95 -8.93 17.57 -2.54
CA VAL A 95 -10.39 17.75 -2.48
C VAL A 95 -11.08 16.41 -2.27
N GLY A 96 -10.58 15.34 -2.91
CA GLY A 96 -11.00 13.97 -2.63
C GLY A 96 -12.37 13.58 -3.19
N THR A 97 -12.78 14.16 -4.33
CA THR A 97 -14.04 13.80 -5.01
C THR A 97 -13.77 13.20 -6.41
N PRO A 98 -14.67 12.34 -6.93
CA PRO A 98 -14.54 11.77 -8.28
C PRO A 98 -14.49 12.83 -9.38
N VAL A 99 -15.16 13.96 -9.15
CA VAL A 99 -15.16 15.14 -10.03
C VAL A 99 -13.73 15.61 -10.32
N ILE A 100 -12.86 15.64 -9.30
CA ILE A 100 -11.47 16.06 -9.50
C ILE A 100 -10.65 15.04 -10.28
N VAL A 101 -10.87 13.74 -10.07
CA VAL A 101 -10.19 12.70 -10.86
C VAL A 101 -10.54 12.87 -12.35
N LYS A 102 -11.82 13.14 -12.64
CA LYS A 102 -12.29 13.44 -14.00
C LYS A 102 -11.67 14.73 -14.55
N PHE A 103 -11.66 15.81 -13.77
CA PHE A 103 -11.02 17.08 -14.14
C PHE A 103 -9.54 16.89 -14.50
N ILE A 104 -8.75 16.23 -13.65
CA ILE A 104 -7.31 15.99 -13.88
C ILE A 104 -7.10 15.19 -15.17
N LYS A 105 -7.92 14.15 -15.39
CA LYS A 105 -7.92 13.37 -16.63
C LYS A 105 -8.19 14.25 -17.85
N GLU A 106 -9.22 15.08 -17.81
CA GLU A 106 -9.61 15.92 -18.93
C GLU A 106 -8.54 16.98 -19.25
N LYS A 107 -7.94 17.63 -18.24
CA LYS A 107 -6.84 18.58 -18.45
C LYS A 107 -5.60 17.92 -19.03
N PHE A 108 -5.29 16.68 -18.65
CA PHE A 108 -4.21 15.93 -19.29
C PHE A 108 -4.51 15.59 -20.75
N LEU A 109 -5.71 15.11 -21.06
CA LEU A 109 -6.11 14.80 -22.45
C LEU A 109 -6.16 16.05 -23.33
N ALA A 110 -6.45 17.22 -22.76
CA ALA A 110 -6.39 18.51 -23.44
C ALA A 110 -4.96 19.05 -23.65
N GLY A 111 -3.92 18.32 -23.19
CA GLY A 111 -2.53 18.78 -23.26
C GLY A 111 -2.20 19.92 -22.29
N GLU A 112 -3.09 20.21 -21.33
CA GLU A 112 -2.88 21.26 -20.35
C GLU A 112 -1.99 20.81 -19.18
N LEU A 113 -1.79 19.50 -18.98
CA LEU A 113 -0.90 18.93 -17.96
C LEU A 113 0.24 18.17 -18.61
N THR A 114 1.45 18.34 -18.10
CA THR A 114 2.58 17.47 -18.44
C THR A 114 2.42 16.08 -17.81
N LEU A 115 3.13 15.09 -18.35
CA LEU A 115 3.10 13.72 -17.79
C LEU A 115 3.49 13.68 -16.30
N PRO A 116 4.55 14.38 -15.82
CA PRO A 116 4.90 14.41 -14.40
C PRO A 116 3.82 15.07 -13.53
N GLU A 117 3.26 16.21 -13.96
CA GLU A 117 2.18 16.90 -13.24
C GLU A 117 0.95 16.01 -13.09
N PHE A 118 0.57 15.33 -14.18
CA PHE A 118 -0.55 14.41 -14.17
C PHE A 118 -0.30 13.21 -13.23
N ILE A 119 0.88 12.59 -13.27
CA ILE A 119 1.21 11.46 -12.38
C ILE A 119 1.15 11.89 -10.92
N GLN A 120 1.76 13.03 -10.57
CA GLN A 120 1.74 13.56 -9.20
C GLN A 120 0.31 13.83 -8.73
N ALA A 121 -0.49 14.53 -9.54
CA ALA A 121 -1.86 14.87 -9.19
C ALA A 121 -2.74 13.62 -9.09
N LEU A 122 -2.59 12.66 -10.01
CA LEU A 122 -3.38 11.44 -10.04
C LEU A 122 -3.11 10.53 -8.84
N VAL A 123 -1.85 10.32 -8.47
CA VAL A 123 -1.49 9.45 -7.32
C VAL A 123 -2.13 9.97 -6.03
N VAL A 124 -2.03 11.29 -5.79
CA VAL A 124 -2.67 11.92 -4.63
C VAL A 124 -4.20 11.81 -4.73
N ALA A 125 -4.77 12.07 -5.91
CA ALA A 125 -6.22 12.05 -6.10
C ALA A 125 -6.80 10.64 -5.83
N LEU A 126 -6.15 9.58 -6.34
CA LEU A 126 -6.58 8.20 -6.12
C LEU A 126 -6.49 7.79 -4.65
N GLN A 127 -5.54 8.32 -3.89
CA GLN A 127 -5.46 8.06 -2.45
C GLN A 127 -6.59 8.76 -1.68
N MET A 128 -6.92 9.98 -2.07
CA MET A 128 -7.86 10.86 -1.35
C MET A 128 -9.32 10.56 -1.67
N VAL A 129 -9.64 10.24 -2.93
CA VAL A 129 -11.02 10.04 -3.41
C VAL A 129 -11.70 8.83 -2.77
N THR A 130 -13.02 8.89 -2.60
CA THR A 130 -13.82 7.73 -2.20
C THR A 130 -13.67 6.59 -3.20
N ALA A 131 -13.46 5.37 -2.71
CA ALA A 131 -13.36 4.20 -3.57
C ALA A 131 -14.74 3.59 -3.78
N ASP A 132 -15.55 4.21 -4.63
CA ASP A 132 -16.80 3.67 -5.15
C ASP A 132 -16.61 3.01 -6.52
N LEU A 133 -17.66 2.33 -7.00
CA LEU A 133 -17.62 1.61 -8.27
C LEU A 133 -17.35 2.53 -9.47
N GLU A 134 -17.89 3.75 -9.44
CA GLU A 134 -17.70 4.73 -10.52
C GLU A 134 -16.23 5.15 -10.62
N THR A 135 -15.60 5.46 -9.49
CA THR A 135 -14.20 5.90 -9.44
C THR A 135 -13.25 4.75 -9.78
N ILE A 136 -13.59 3.52 -9.38
CA ILE A 136 -12.86 2.31 -9.80
C ILE A 136 -12.92 2.17 -11.33
N GLN A 137 -14.09 2.32 -11.94
CA GLN A 137 -14.25 2.27 -13.40
C GLN A 137 -13.51 3.40 -14.12
N LEU A 138 -13.54 4.62 -13.57
CA LEU A 138 -12.80 5.76 -14.10
C LEU A 138 -11.28 5.48 -14.10
N THR A 139 -10.77 4.93 -12.99
CA THR A 139 -9.36 4.54 -12.86
C THR A 139 -8.98 3.48 -13.91
N ALA A 140 -9.82 2.46 -14.11
CA ALA A 140 -9.60 1.45 -15.14
C ALA A 140 -9.54 2.05 -16.56
N LYS A 141 -10.36 3.06 -16.87
CA LYS A 141 -10.30 3.76 -18.16
C LYS A 141 -8.98 4.51 -18.35
N ILE A 142 -8.43 5.13 -17.30
CA ILE A 142 -7.14 5.85 -17.35
C ILE A 142 -5.99 4.85 -17.57
N ALA A 143 -6.09 3.63 -17.04
CA ALA A 143 -5.07 2.60 -17.20
C ALA A 143 -4.85 2.14 -18.65
N THR A 144 -5.77 2.49 -19.56
CA THR A 144 -5.62 2.21 -21.00
C THR A 144 -4.55 3.07 -21.67
N ILE A 145 -4.14 4.18 -21.04
CA ILE A 145 -3.09 5.07 -21.57
C ILE A 145 -1.72 4.42 -21.32
N PRO A 146 -0.95 4.04 -22.36
CA PRO A 146 0.25 3.21 -22.19
C PRO A 146 1.31 3.82 -21.26
N ALA A 147 1.56 5.13 -21.36
CA ALA A 147 2.54 5.84 -20.54
C ALA A 147 2.19 5.89 -19.05
N LEU A 148 0.93 5.64 -18.69
CA LEU A 148 0.40 5.73 -17.34
C LEU A 148 0.02 4.38 -16.75
N ARG A 149 0.02 3.33 -17.59
CA ARG A 149 -0.58 2.03 -17.29
C ARG A 149 -0.09 1.45 -15.97
N GLU A 150 1.22 1.46 -15.72
CA GLU A 150 1.79 0.89 -14.50
C GLU A 150 1.28 1.61 -13.24
N VAL A 151 1.46 2.93 -13.15
CA VAL A 151 1.07 3.73 -11.97
C VAL A 151 -0.44 3.63 -11.72
N VAL A 152 -1.24 3.74 -12.78
CA VAL A 152 -2.71 3.70 -12.67
C VAL A 152 -3.19 2.32 -12.24
N MET A 153 -2.60 1.24 -12.76
CA MET A 153 -2.98 -0.12 -12.37
C MET A 153 -2.62 -0.39 -10.89
N LEU A 154 -1.48 0.09 -10.40
CA LEU A 154 -1.13 0.00 -8.98
C LEU A 154 -2.13 0.75 -8.09
N GLY A 155 -2.56 1.94 -8.53
CA GLY A 155 -3.64 2.71 -7.90
C GLY A 155 -4.98 1.98 -7.95
N TYR A 156 -5.31 1.33 -9.07
CA TYR A 156 -6.53 0.53 -9.26
C TYR A 156 -6.63 -0.61 -8.24
N GLY A 157 -5.54 -1.34 -8.01
CA GLY A 157 -5.50 -2.37 -6.94
C GLY A 157 -5.76 -1.75 -5.56
N SER A 158 -5.15 -0.61 -5.26
CA SER A 158 -5.35 0.10 -3.98
C SER A 158 -6.78 0.60 -3.80
N MET A 159 -7.41 1.07 -4.88
CA MET A 159 -8.81 1.48 -4.90
C MET A 159 -9.75 0.31 -4.60
N ILE A 160 -9.51 -0.87 -5.19
CA ILE A 160 -10.27 -2.08 -4.84
C ILE A 160 -10.08 -2.41 -3.36
N ALA A 161 -8.86 -2.35 -2.83
CA ALA A 161 -8.62 -2.59 -1.41
C ALA A 161 -9.38 -1.63 -0.51
N LYS A 162 -9.35 -0.32 -0.82
CA LYS A 162 -10.10 0.73 -0.09
C LYS A 162 -11.61 0.49 -0.15
N HIS A 163 -12.14 0.14 -1.33
CA HIS A 163 -13.54 -0.21 -1.50
C HIS A 163 -13.94 -1.43 -0.65
N CYS A 164 -13.15 -2.49 -0.69
CA CYS A 164 -13.42 -3.72 0.06
C CYS A 164 -13.31 -3.56 1.58
N VAL A 165 -12.65 -2.51 2.08
CA VAL A 165 -12.65 -2.18 3.51
C VAL A 165 -13.97 -1.51 3.90
N ALA A 166 -14.52 -0.67 3.01
CA ALA A 166 -15.78 0.03 3.25
C ALA A 166 -17.02 -0.86 3.03
N VAL A 167 -16.93 -1.86 2.13
CA VAL A 167 -18.04 -2.74 1.75
C VAL A 167 -17.81 -4.16 2.28
N PRO A 168 -18.60 -4.64 3.27
CA PRO A 168 -18.40 -5.95 3.91
C PRO A 168 -18.43 -7.13 2.94
N THR A 169 -19.28 -7.09 1.91
CA THR A 169 -19.36 -8.10 0.85
C THR A 169 -18.75 -7.56 -0.43
N CYS A 170 -17.43 -7.38 -0.44
CA CYS A 170 -16.74 -6.90 -1.63
C CYS A 170 -16.85 -7.91 -2.80
N PRO A 171 -17.36 -7.52 -3.98
CA PRO A 171 -17.56 -8.45 -5.07
C PRO A 171 -16.23 -8.84 -5.73
N ALA A 172 -16.01 -10.15 -5.88
CA ALA A 172 -14.82 -10.69 -6.54
C ALA A 172 -14.70 -10.27 -8.02
N GLU A 173 -15.81 -9.90 -8.67
CA GLU A 173 -15.88 -9.44 -10.06
C GLU A 173 -14.99 -8.22 -10.35
N LEU A 174 -14.71 -7.39 -9.33
CA LEU A 174 -13.79 -6.25 -9.47
C LEU A 174 -12.37 -6.68 -9.85
N LEU A 175 -11.99 -7.92 -9.54
CA LEU A 175 -10.66 -8.46 -9.81
C LEU A 175 -10.57 -9.18 -11.14
N ARG A 176 -11.72 -9.51 -11.76
CA ARG A 176 -11.79 -10.29 -13.00
C ARG A 176 -10.90 -9.71 -14.10
N PRO A 177 -10.89 -8.38 -14.38
CA PRO A 177 -10.00 -7.82 -15.38
C PRO A 177 -8.52 -8.07 -15.08
N ILE A 178 -8.12 -8.02 -13.81
CA ILE A 178 -6.73 -8.25 -13.40
C ILE A 178 -6.38 -9.74 -13.50
N HIS A 179 -7.32 -10.64 -13.15
CA HIS A 179 -7.14 -12.09 -13.30
C HIS A 179 -7.00 -12.50 -14.76
N GLU A 180 -7.79 -11.90 -15.66
CA GLU A 180 -7.70 -12.12 -17.11
C GLU A 180 -6.36 -11.64 -17.65
N ILE A 181 -5.93 -10.42 -17.28
CA ILE A 181 -4.60 -9.89 -17.64
C ILE A 181 -3.49 -10.82 -17.15
N ALA A 182 -3.55 -11.30 -15.91
CA ALA A 182 -2.55 -12.23 -15.38
C ALA A 182 -2.51 -13.54 -16.17
N ALA A 183 -3.67 -14.11 -16.49
CA ALA A 183 -3.77 -15.35 -17.26
C ALA A 183 -3.25 -15.20 -18.69
N GLU A 184 -3.58 -14.10 -19.37
CA GLU A 184 -3.11 -13.80 -20.72
C GLU A 184 -1.59 -13.56 -20.73
N ALA A 185 -1.08 -12.79 -19.77
CA ALA A 185 0.35 -12.53 -19.63
C ALA A 185 1.13 -13.82 -19.37
N MET A 186 0.59 -14.73 -18.55
CA MET A 186 1.15 -16.07 -18.37
C MET A 186 1.19 -16.87 -19.67
N ALA A 187 0.10 -16.90 -20.43
CA ALA A 187 0.04 -17.64 -21.69
C ALA A 187 1.04 -17.13 -22.73
N LYS A 188 1.31 -15.81 -22.73
CA LYS A 188 2.27 -15.14 -23.61
C LYS A 188 3.70 -15.09 -23.07
N ASN A 189 3.93 -15.56 -21.85
CA ASN A 189 5.20 -15.39 -21.13
C ASN A 189 5.66 -13.92 -21.04
N ASP A 190 4.71 -12.99 -20.87
CA ASP A 190 4.95 -11.55 -20.75
C ASP A 190 5.34 -11.21 -19.30
N ILE A 191 6.63 -11.29 -19.01
CA ILE A 191 7.19 -11.11 -17.66
C ILE A 191 6.87 -9.74 -17.04
N PRO A 192 7.03 -8.60 -17.75
CA PRO A 192 6.59 -7.30 -17.24
C PRO A 192 5.11 -7.28 -16.85
N GLN A 193 4.24 -7.85 -17.69
CA GLN A 193 2.80 -7.82 -17.44
C GLN A 193 2.37 -8.78 -16.32
N ILE A 194 3.02 -9.94 -16.18
CA ILE A 194 2.85 -10.83 -15.02
C ILE A 194 3.24 -10.08 -13.73
N THR A 195 4.39 -9.42 -13.74
CA THR A 195 4.90 -8.65 -12.60
C THR A 195 3.93 -7.55 -12.18
N LEU A 196 3.44 -6.77 -13.15
CA LEU A 196 2.46 -5.71 -12.88
C LEU A 196 1.18 -6.32 -12.30
N ALA A 197 0.62 -7.38 -12.91
CA ALA A 197 -0.60 -8.00 -12.43
C ALA A 197 -0.47 -8.52 -10.99
N LEU A 198 0.66 -9.17 -10.64
CA LEU A 198 0.93 -9.63 -9.29
C LEU A 198 0.95 -8.49 -8.27
N LYS A 199 1.62 -7.37 -8.58
CA LYS A 199 1.64 -6.19 -7.72
C LYS A 199 0.26 -5.58 -7.54
N VAL A 200 -0.55 -5.52 -8.60
CA VAL A 200 -1.92 -5.01 -8.55
C VAL A 200 -2.81 -5.92 -7.68
N LEU A 201 -2.70 -7.24 -7.83
CA LEU A 201 -3.41 -8.21 -6.98
C LEU A 201 -2.94 -8.12 -5.52
N GLY A 202 -1.65 -7.88 -5.30
CA GLY A 202 -1.06 -7.62 -3.99
C GLY A 202 -1.64 -6.37 -3.32
N ASN A 203 -1.72 -5.26 -4.05
CA ASN A 203 -2.36 -4.03 -3.57
C ASN A 203 -3.84 -4.25 -3.24
N ALA A 204 -4.58 -4.94 -4.11
CA ALA A 204 -5.99 -5.27 -3.87
C ALA A 204 -6.18 -6.16 -2.63
N GLY A 205 -5.28 -7.12 -2.41
CA GLY A 205 -5.24 -7.95 -1.20
C GLY A 205 -6.54 -8.69 -0.93
N HIS A 206 -7.25 -9.11 -1.98
CA HIS A 206 -8.57 -9.75 -1.86
C HIS A 206 -8.43 -11.28 -1.90
N PRO A 207 -9.12 -12.04 -1.05
CA PRO A 207 -8.96 -13.50 -0.94
C PRO A 207 -9.24 -14.27 -2.25
N ALA A 208 -10.14 -13.77 -3.10
CA ALA A 208 -10.43 -14.37 -4.40
C ALA A 208 -9.19 -14.43 -5.34
N SER A 209 -8.18 -13.60 -5.10
CA SER A 209 -6.93 -13.61 -5.87
C SER A 209 -5.95 -14.70 -5.43
N LEU A 210 -6.22 -15.41 -4.32
CA LEU A 210 -5.32 -16.44 -3.82
C LEU A 210 -5.09 -17.56 -4.85
N LYS A 211 -6.16 -18.11 -5.43
CA LYS A 211 -6.05 -19.18 -6.44
C LYS A 211 -5.27 -18.72 -7.70
N PRO A 212 -5.57 -17.56 -8.30
CA PRO A 212 -4.74 -16.99 -9.37
C PRO A 212 -3.26 -16.85 -8.99
N ILE A 213 -2.94 -16.27 -7.82
CA ILE A 213 -1.56 -16.08 -7.36
C ILE A 213 -0.86 -17.43 -7.15
N MET A 214 -1.56 -18.43 -6.59
CA MET A 214 -0.99 -19.77 -6.37
C MET A 214 -0.53 -20.47 -7.65
N LYS A 215 -1.12 -20.14 -8.82
CA LYS A 215 -0.65 -20.68 -10.11
C LYS A 215 0.72 -20.15 -10.52
N LEU A 216 1.13 -19.01 -9.96
CA LEU A 216 2.40 -18.32 -10.21
C LEU A 216 3.46 -18.60 -9.14
N LEU A 217 3.08 -19.25 -8.02
CA LEU A 217 4.02 -19.59 -6.95
C LEU A 217 4.92 -20.77 -7.36
N PRO A 218 6.22 -20.72 -7.03
CA PRO A 218 7.13 -21.81 -7.34
C PRO A 218 6.83 -23.06 -6.51
N GLY A 219 7.26 -24.23 -7.01
CA GLY A 219 7.09 -25.53 -6.32
C GLY A 219 5.68 -26.13 -6.37
N LEU A 220 4.64 -25.34 -6.65
CA LEU A 220 3.26 -25.84 -6.77
C LEU A 220 2.93 -26.38 -8.18
N ARG A 221 3.65 -25.92 -9.21
CA ARG A 221 3.59 -26.43 -10.59
C ARG A 221 4.96 -26.34 -11.26
N THR A 222 5.28 -27.30 -12.11
CA THR A 222 6.53 -27.34 -12.90
C THR A 222 6.72 -26.12 -13.80
N ALA A 223 5.64 -25.55 -14.33
CA ALA A 223 5.70 -24.34 -15.15
C ALA A 223 6.04 -23.07 -14.33
N ALA A 224 5.63 -23.02 -13.05
CA ALA A 224 5.89 -21.85 -12.20
C ALA A 224 7.35 -21.79 -11.73
N THR A 225 8.01 -22.94 -11.57
CA THR A 225 9.46 -23.01 -11.30
C THR A 225 10.33 -22.53 -12.48
N ALA A 226 9.77 -22.50 -13.71
CA ALA A 226 10.43 -21.96 -14.89
C ALA A 226 10.33 -20.43 -15.00
N LEU A 227 9.49 -19.78 -14.18
CA LEU A 227 9.38 -18.33 -14.17
C LEU A 227 10.64 -17.68 -13.58
N PRO A 228 11.03 -16.48 -14.03
CA PRO A 228 12.15 -15.75 -13.45
C PRO A 228 11.99 -15.57 -11.94
N LEU A 229 13.12 -15.61 -11.22
CA LEU A 229 13.15 -15.45 -9.76
C LEU A 229 12.35 -14.23 -9.27
N ARG A 230 12.44 -13.11 -9.98
CA ARG A 230 11.70 -11.88 -9.66
C ARG A 230 10.18 -12.09 -9.62
N VAL A 231 9.64 -12.82 -10.60
CA VAL A 231 8.20 -13.13 -10.66
C VAL A 231 7.78 -14.02 -9.50
N GLN A 232 8.63 -14.99 -9.13
CA GLN A 232 8.37 -15.87 -7.98
C GLN A 232 8.34 -15.06 -6.67
N VAL A 233 9.26 -14.10 -6.51
CA VAL A 233 9.29 -13.17 -5.36
C VAL A 233 8.05 -12.28 -5.35
N ASP A 234 7.71 -11.66 -6.48
CA ASP A 234 6.51 -10.81 -6.61
C ASP A 234 5.22 -11.59 -6.29
N ALA A 235 5.15 -12.87 -6.67
CA ALA A 235 4.00 -13.73 -6.35
C ALA A 235 3.84 -13.97 -4.86
N ILE A 236 4.94 -14.13 -4.12
CA ILE A 236 4.90 -14.26 -2.65
C ILE A 236 4.54 -12.93 -2.00
N LEU A 237 5.11 -11.82 -2.47
CA LEU A 237 4.80 -10.48 -1.95
C LEU A 237 3.33 -10.13 -2.15
N ALA A 238 2.70 -10.59 -3.24
CA ALA A 238 1.27 -10.41 -3.49
C ALA A 238 0.37 -11.08 -2.43
N LEU A 239 0.88 -12.04 -1.66
CA LEU A 239 0.12 -12.69 -0.59
C LEU A 239 0.02 -11.83 0.69
N ARG A 240 0.84 -10.79 0.86
CA ARG A 240 0.99 -10.09 2.15
C ARG A 240 -0.27 -9.39 2.64
N ASN A 241 -1.00 -8.71 1.76
CA ASN A 241 -2.26 -8.09 2.15
C ASN A 241 -3.39 -9.11 2.35
N ILE A 242 -3.34 -10.24 1.64
CA ILE A 242 -4.24 -11.37 1.90
C ILE A 242 -3.91 -12.00 3.26
N ALA A 243 -2.63 -12.14 3.61
CA ALA A 243 -2.16 -12.71 4.88
C ALA A 243 -2.69 -11.95 6.11
N LYS A 244 -2.81 -10.63 6.00
CA LYS A 244 -3.36 -9.77 7.06
C LYS A 244 -4.88 -9.96 7.26
N LYS A 245 -5.62 -10.33 6.20
CA LYS A 245 -7.09 -10.51 6.22
C LYS A 245 -7.50 -11.95 6.47
N GLU A 246 -6.85 -12.89 5.79
CA GLU A 246 -7.13 -14.33 5.78
C GLU A 246 -5.87 -15.15 6.11
N PRO A 247 -5.31 -15.02 7.32
CA PRO A 247 -4.03 -15.62 7.70
C PRO A 247 -4.04 -17.16 7.54
N LYS A 248 -5.16 -17.80 7.85
CA LYS A 248 -5.31 -19.27 7.79
C LYS A 248 -5.17 -19.82 6.37
N LEU A 249 -5.53 -19.03 5.35
CA LEU A 249 -5.41 -19.45 3.95
C LEU A 249 -3.97 -19.33 3.44
N VAL A 250 -3.21 -18.36 3.95
CA VAL A 250 -1.83 -18.09 3.50
C VAL A 250 -0.80 -18.93 4.26
N GLN A 251 -1.03 -19.23 5.55
CA GLN A 251 -0.08 -19.95 6.40
C GLN A 251 0.43 -21.28 5.80
N PRO A 252 -0.43 -22.20 5.30
CA PRO A 252 0.05 -23.47 4.75
C PRO A 252 0.94 -23.26 3.51
N VAL A 253 0.57 -22.31 2.66
CA VAL A 253 1.30 -22.00 1.42
C VAL A 253 2.65 -21.39 1.75
N ALA A 254 2.69 -20.36 2.61
CA ALA A 254 3.94 -19.70 3.00
C ALA A 254 4.87 -20.68 3.73
N LEU A 255 4.35 -21.51 4.63
CA LEU A 255 5.16 -22.52 5.32
C LEU A 255 5.77 -23.54 4.35
N GLN A 256 4.98 -24.06 3.41
CA GLN A 256 5.49 -24.99 2.40
C GLN A 256 6.65 -24.38 1.62
N LEU A 257 6.51 -23.13 1.16
CA LEU A 257 7.55 -22.43 0.41
C LEU A 257 8.82 -22.19 1.25
N VAL A 258 8.68 -21.89 2.54
CA VAL A 258 9.85 -21.74 3.43
C VAL A 258 10.59 -23.06 3.59
N LEU A 259 9.88 -24.19 3.67
CA LEU A 259 10.47 -25.50 3.97
C LEU A 259 10.99 -26.25 2.74
N ASP A 260 10.57 -25.88 1.53
CA ASP A 260 11.02 -26.50 0.30
C ASP A 260 12.46 -26.07 -0.05
N ARG A 261 13.41 -27.00 0.11
CA ARG A 261 14.84 -26.78 -0.13
C ARG A 261 15.22 -26.76 -1.60
N ALA A 262 14.34 -27.20 -2.50
CA ALA A 262 14.56 -27.10 -3.94
C ALA A 262 14.38 -25.67 -4.43
N LEU A 263 13.71 -24.81 -3.66
CA LEU A 263 13.48 -23.42 -4.01
C LEU A 263 14.71 -22.54 -3.76
N HIS A 264 14.82 -21.49 -4.58
CA HIS A 264 15.87 -20.49 -4.43
C HIS A 264 15.83 -19.84 -3.02
N PRO A 265 16.98 -19.61 -2.35
CA PRO A 265 17.01 -19.08 -0.98
C PRO A 265 16.21 -17.79 -0.78
N GLU A 266 16.26 -16.87 -1.76
CA GLU A 266 15.50 -15.62 -1.75
C GLU A 266 13.99 -15.85 -1.65
N VAL A 267 13.44 -16.79 -2.43
CA VAL A 267 12.02 -17.18 -2.40
C VAL A 267 11.63 -17.65 -1.01
N ARG A 268 12.46 -18.50 -0.39
CA ARG A 268 12.23 -19.06 0.95
C ARG A 268 12.27 -17.98 2.03
N MET A 269 13.19 -17.02 1.93
CA MET A 269 13.29 -15.89 2.86
C MET A 269 12.10 -14.93 2.73
N VAL A 270 11.66 -14.62 1.50
CA VAL A 270 10.47 -13.79 1.27
C VAL A 270 9.19 -14.51 1.73
N ALA A 271 9.10 -15.83 1.54
CA ALA A 271 8.01 -16.63 2.10
C ALA A 271 7.99 -16.61 3.64
N CYS A 272 9.17 -16.53 4.27
CA CYS A 272 9.27 -16.37 5.71
C CYS A 272 8.69 -15.01 6.16
N ILE A 273 8.98 -13.92 5.44
CA ILE A 273 8.35 -12.61 5.70
C ILE A 273 6.82 -12.72 5.57
N ALA A 274 6.32 -13.28 4.48
CA ALA A 274 4.88 -13.45 4.25
C ALA A 274 4.20 -14.31 5.33
N LEU A 275 4.89 -15.35 5.84
CA LEU A 275 4.41 -16.18 6.95
C LEU A 275 4.24 -15.35 8.23
N PHE A 276 5.21 -14.50 8.59
CA PHE A 276 5.12 -13.69 9.81
C PHE A 276 4.09 -12.56 9.71
N GLU A 277 3.78 -12.06 8.50
CA GLU A 277 2.65 -11.13 8.28
C GLU A 277 1.28 -11.78 8.63
N THR A 278 1.19 -13.12 8.66
CA THR A 278 -0.03 -13.84 9.10
C THR A 278 -0.21 -13.89 10.63
N LYS A 279 0.74 -13.34 11.41
CA LYS A 279 0.80 -13.45 12.88
C LYS A 279 0.68 -14.92 13.36
N PRO A 280 1.65 -15.78 13.00
CA PRO A 280 1.57 -17.22 13.22
C PRO A 280 1.52 -17.61 14.70
N SER A 281 0.90 -18.76 14.99
CA SER A 281 0.78 -19.29 16.35
C SER A 281 2.10 -19.84 16.89
N VAL A 282 2.20 -20.01 18.21
CA VAL A 282 3.36 -20.62 18.89
C VAL A 282 3.71 -21.98 18.28
N ALA A 283 2.70 -22.82 17.99
CA ALA A 283 2.90 -24.12 17.39
C ALA A 283 3.55 -24.02 16.00
N LEU A 284 3.06 -23.11 15.15
CA LEU A 284 3.58 -22.92 13.79
C LEU A 284 5.01 -22.39 13.80
N VAL A 285 5.31 -21.38 14.63
CA VAL A 285 6.67 -20.82 14.74
C VAL A 285 7.64 -21.86 15.35
N SER A 286 7.19 -22.66 16.31
CA SER A 286 8.00 -23.73 16.90
C SER A 286 8.31 -24.84 15.90
N SER A 287 7.33 -25.24 15.09
CA SER A 287 7.53 -26.20 13.99
C SER A 287 8.53 -25.68 12.96
N LEU A 288 8.41 -24.41 12.57
CA LEU A 288 9.37 -23.75 11.69
C LEU A 288 10.79 -23.78 12.29
N ALA A 289 10.95 -23.38 13.56
CA ALA A 289 12.22 -23.41 14.25
C ALA A 289 12.82 -24.82 14.36
N GLY A 290 11.97 -25.83 14.58
CA GLY A 290 12.36 -27.24 14.57
C GLY A 290 12.88 -27.69 13.21
N ALA A 291 12.18 -27.37 12.13
CA ALA A 291 12.59 -27.71 10.77
C ALA A 291 13.92 -27.04 10.39
N LEU A 292 14.12 -25.78 10.77
CA LEU A 292 15.33 -24.99 10.51
C LEU A 292 16.59 -25.55 11.18
N LYS A 293 16.48 -26.46 12.16
CA LYS A 293 17.65 -27.16 12.72
C LYS A 293 18.43 -27.96 11.70
N THR A 294 17.74 -28.46 10.67
CA THR A 294 18.33 -29.27 9.60
C THR A 294 18.53 -28.46 8.32
N GLU A 295 18.36 -27.14 8.38
CA GLU A 295 18.57 -26.23 7.26
C GLU A 295 20.04 -26.24 6.84
N THR A 296 20.29 -26.49 5.55
CA THR A 296 21.65 -26.53 4.99
C THR A 296 22.05 -25.17 4.40
N ASN A 297 21.09 -24.36 3.96
CA ASN A 297 21.37 -23.05 3.42
C ASN A 297 21.54 -22.00 4.54
N MET A 298 22.77 -21.51 4.73
CA MET A 298 23.09 -20.56 5.80
C MET A 298 22.46 -19.18 5.64
N HIS A 299 22.11 -18.75 4.42
CA HIS A 299 21.35 -17.50 4.24
C HIS A 299 19.93 -17.66 4.79
N VAL A 300 19.24 -18.76 4.48
CA VAL A 300 17.89 -19.03 4.99
C VAL A 300 17.91 -19.21 6.52
N ALA A 301 18.86 -19.99 7.05
CA ALA A 301 19.00 -20.21 8.48
C ALA A 301 19.30 -18.89 9.24
N SER A 302 20.24 -18.08 8.75
CA SER A 302 20.57 -16.76 9.32
C SER A 302 19.37 -15.81 9.29
N PHE A 303 18.68 -15.75 8.16
CA PHE A 303 17.53 -14.86 7.97
C PHE A 303 16.40 -15.23 8.93
N ALA A 304 15.97 -16.49 8.94
CA ALA A 304 14.88 -16.93 9.80
C ALA A 304 15.24 -16.82 11.29
N TYR A 305 16.48 -17.15 11.68
CA TYR A 305 16.92 -16.98 13.06
C TYR A 305 16.90 -15.51 13.50
N SER A 306 17.49 -14.62 12.69
CA SER A 306 17.51 -13.19 13.02
C SER A 306 16.12 -12.57 13.04
N HIS A 307 15.21 -13.00 12.15
CA HIS A 307 13.82 -12.56 12.15
C HIS A 307 13.07 -12.98 13.43
N ILE A 308 13.16 -14.27 13.79
CA ILE A 308 12.55 -14.77 15.03
C ILE A 308 13.16 -14.06 16.23
N LYS A 309 14.49 -13.88 16.24
CA LYS A 309 15.19 -13.19 17.34
C LYS A 309 14.76 -11.73 17.49
N SER A 310 14.59 -10.98 16.40
CA SER A 310 14.16 -9.58 16.49
C SER A 310 12.73 -9.47 17.01
N LEU A 311 11.85 -10.39 16.59
CA LEU A 311 10.47 -10.46 17.05
C LEU A 311 10.33 -10.72 18.56
N THR A 312 11.31 -11.33 19.23
CA THR A 312 11.23 -11.57 20.69
C THR A 312 11.24 -10.29 21.52
N ARG A 313 11.69 -9.16 20.93
CA ARG A 313 11.87 -7.87 21.59
C ARG A 313 10.77 -6.87 21.28
N ILE A 314 9.79 -7.24 20.46
CA ILE A 314 8.71 -6.36 20.04
C ILE A 314 7.71 -6.18 21.17
N THR A 315 7.33 -4.92 21.40
CA THR A 315 6.47 -4.48 22.51
C THR A 315 5.09 -4.00 22.05
N ALA A 316 4.91 -3.78 20.74
CA ALA A 316 3.66 -3.35 20.14
C ALA A 316 2.53 -4.35 20.45
N PRO A 317 1.38 -3.89 20.98
CA PRO A 317 0.30 -4.77 21.40
C PRO A 317 -0.22 -5.71 20.31
N ASP A 318 -0.23 -5.25 19.05
CA ASP A 318 -0.74 -6.04 17.93
C ASP A 318 0.17 -7.23 17.55
N MET A 319 1.42 -7.23 18.02
CA MET A 319 2.42 -8.27 17.78
C MET A 319 2.75 -9.09 19.03
N ALA A 320 2.08 -8.84 20.17
CA ALA A 320 2.37 -9.52 21.45
C ALA A 320 2.31 -11.05 21.34
N ALA A 321 1.32 -11.60 20.62
CA ALA A 321 1.22 -13.04 20.39
C ALA A 321 2.40 -13.60 19.58
N VAL A 322 2.86 -12.86 18.57
CA VAL A 322 4.01 -13.21 17.73
C VAL A 322 5.30 -13.14 18.54
N ALA A 323 5.48 -12.10 19.36
CA ALA A 323 6.61 -11.98 20.27
C ALA A 323 6.66 -13.14 21.27
N GLY A 324 5.52 -13.55 21.83
CA GLY A 324 5.40 -14.74 22.66
C GLY A 324 5.82 -16.02 21.93
N ALA A 325 5.31 -16.23 20.70
CA ALA A 325 5.69 -17.36 19.86
C ALA A 325 7.19 -17.39 19.52
N ALA A 326 7.75 -16.23 19.19
CA ALA A 326 9.18 -16.07 18.91
C ALA A 326 10.05 -16.40 20.14
N ASN A 327 9.63 -15.98 21.34
CA ASN A 327 10.33 -16.27 22.60
C ASN A 327 10.40 -17.77 22.92
N VAL A 328 9.40 -18.54 22.51
CA VAL A 328 9.43 -20.01 22.62
C VAL A 328 10.33 -20.59 21.53
N ALA A 329 10.10 -20.21 20.28
CA ALA A 329 10.77 -20.80 19.12
C ALA A 329 12.28 -20.55 19.11
N ILE A 330 12.75 -19.37 19.53
CA ILE A 330 14.19 -19.04 19.55
C ILE A 330 15.00 -19.99 20.43
N LYS A 331 14.38 -20.55 21.49
CA LYS A 331 15.01 -21.52 22.41
C LYS A 331 15.22 -22.88 21.75
N LEU A 332 14.47 -23.18 20.67
CA LEU A 332 14.62 -24.40 19.88
C LEU A 332 15.77 -24.27 18.87
N MET A 333 16.27 -23.08 18.59
CA MET A 333 17.28 -22.85 17.56
C MET A 333 18.70 -22.78 18.14
N SER A 334 19.71 -23.05 17.31
CA SER A 334 21.11 -22.96 17.71
C SER A 334 21.55 -21.50 17.86
N ARG A 335 22.05 -21.13 19.04
CA ARG A 335 22.65 -19.79 19.31
C ARG A 335 23.87 -19.49 18.42
N LYS A 336 24.46 -20.48 17.75
CA LYS A 336 25.57 -20.26 16.80
C LYS A 336 25.15 -19.37 15.63
N LEU A 337 23.88 -19.42 15.22
CA LEU A 337 23.34 -18.60 14.13
C LEU A 337 23.37 -17.10 14.43
N ASP A 338 23.41 -16.73 15.71
CA ASP A 338 23.52 -15.34 16.14
C ASP A 338 24.88 -14.71 15.80
N ARG A 339 25.92 -15.54 15.80
CA ARG A 339 27.32 -15.13 15.56
C ARG A 339 27.64 -14.90 14.09
N LEU A 340 26.71 -15.21 13.18
CA LEU A 340 26.88 -14.93 11.76
C LEU A 340 27.05 -13.41 11.53
N SER A 341 27.74 -13.03 10.47
CA SER A 341 27.95 -11.61 10.13
C SER A 341 26.88 -11.13 9.14
N PHE A 342 26.91 -9.83 8.82
CA PHE A 342 26.07 -9.23 7.77
C PHE A 342 26.41 -9.70 6.34
N ARG A 343 27.37 -10.62 6.17
CA ARG A 343 27.57 -11.34 4.90
C ARG A 343 26.46 -12.34 4.63
N PHE A 344 25.79 -12.85 5.68
CA PHE A 344 24.59 -13.66 5.53
C PHE A 344 23.33 -12.79 5.56
N SER A 345 22.25 -13.33 4.99
CA SER A 345 20.96 -12.65 4.99
C SER A 345 20.44 -12.47 6.42
N ARG A 346 19.79 -11.33 6.69
CA ARG A 346 19.30 -10.95 8.01
C ARG A 346 17.97 -10.21 7.96
N ALA A 347 17.21 -10.38 9.03
CA ALA A 347 16.02 -9.59 9.30
C ALA A 347 16.20 -8.88 10.65
N LEU A 348 15.90 -7.58 10.68
CA LEU A 348 15.85 -6.77 11.87
C LEU A 348 14.44 -6.22 12.02
N GLN A 349 13.94 -6.20 13.25
CA GLN A 349 12.71 -5.53 13.61
C GLN A 349 12.91 -4.84 14.95
N ILE A 350 12.55 -3.57 15.00
CA ILE A 350 12.63 -2.72 16.19
C ILE A 350 11.31 -1.98 16.33
N ASP A 351 10.89 -1.73 17.56
CA ASP A 351 9.70 -0.93 17.83
C ASP A 351 9.83 -0.10 19.09
N PHE A 352 8.94 0.88 19.19
CA PHE A 352 8.70 1.69 20.35
C PHE A 352 7.20 1.88 20.47
N TYR A 353 6.63 1.58 21.65
CA TYR A 353 5.21 1.77 21.92
C TYR A 353 5.01 2.36 23.31
N HIS A 354 4.25 3.45 23.38
CA HIS A 354 3.93 4.17 24.61
C HIS A 354 2.46 3.97 24.99
N THR A 355 2.20 3.01 25.88
CA THR A 355 0.85 2.56 26.25
C THR A 355 -0.09 3.67 26.72
N PRO A 356 0.31 4.61 27.62
CA PRO A 356 -0.60 5.67 28.07
C PRO A 356 -1.09 6.59 26.95
N LEU A 357 -0.31 6.75 25.87
CA LEU A 357 -0.69 7.58 24.71
C LEU A 357 -1.22 6.75 23.53
N MET A 358 -1.19 5.41 23.65
CA MET A 358 -1.50 4.46 22.57
C MET A 358 -0.83 4.80 21.23
N ILE A 359 0.40 5.32 21.30
CA ILE A 359 1.19 5.75 20.15
C ILE A 359 2.48 4.95 20.07
N GLY A 360 2.95 4.69 18.86
CA GLY A 360 4.21 4.00 18.66
C GLY A 360 4.66 3.97 17.21
N ALA A 361 5.84 3.42 16.99
CA ALA A 361 6.40 3.18 15.68
C ALA A 361 7.20 1.88 15.68
N ALA A 362 7.27 1.22 14.52
CA ALA A 362 8.14 0.09 14.28
C ALA A 362 8.89 0.24 12.96
N GLY A 363 10.12 -0.25 12.95
CA GLY A 363 10.97 -0.35 11.76
C GLY A 363 11.39 -1.80 11.54
N SER A 364 11.28 -2.27 10.30
CA SER A 364 11.82 -3.56 9.88
C SER A 364 12.82 -3.36 8.75
N ALA A 365 13.88 -4.16 8.72
CA ALA A 365 14.82 -4.20 7.61
C ALA A 365 15.14 -5.65 7.25
N TYR A 366 14.97 -6.01 5.98
CA TYR A 366 15.25 -7.34 5.44
C TYR A 366 16.39 -7.24 4.44
N MET A 367 17.51 -7.86 4.76
CA MET A 367 18.71 -7.92 3.92
C MET A 367 18.84 -9.33 3.35
N ILE A 368 18.70 -9.45 2.03
CA ILE A 368 18.79 -10.71 1.30
C ILE A 368 20.10 -10.73 0.54
N ASN A 369 21.04 -11.56 1.00
CA ASN A 369 22.36 -11.71 0.40
C ASN A 369 22.44 -12.96 -0.47
N ASP A 370 23.40 -12.95 -1.38
CA ASP A 370 23.86 -14.10 -2.16
C ASP A 370 25.25 -14.53 -1.71
N ALA A 371 25.62 -15.78 -1.94
CA ALA A 371 26.99 -16.24 -1.74
C ALA A 371 27.93 -15.71 -2.85
N ALA A 372 27.38 -15.36 -4.01
CA ALA A 372 28.13 -14.90 -5.18
C ALA A 372 28.53 -13.42 -5.12
N THR A 373 27.94 -12.60 -4.24
CA THR A 373 28.14 -11.14 -4.22
C THR A 373 28.38 -10.60 -2.81
N ILE A 374 29.19 -9.54 -2.71
CA ILE A 374 29.41 -8.82 -1.45
C ILE A 374 28.22 -7.92 -1.11
N LEU A 375 27.59 -7.34 -2.14
CA LEU A 375 26.41 -6.51 -1.98
C LEU A 375 25.15 -7.40 -1.85
N PRO A 376 24.19 -7.01 -1.00
CA PRO A 376 22.89 -7.68 -0.93
C PRO A 376 22.19 -7.69 -2.30
N ARG A 377 21.47 -8.78 -2.60
CA ARG A 377 20.58 -8.86 -3.77
C ARG A 377 19.39 -7.92 -3.61
N ALA A 378 18.86 -7.83 -2.40
CA ALA A 378 17.74 -6.98 -2.07
C ALA A 378 17.84 -6.48 -0.62
N VAL A 379 17.43 -5.24 -0.42
CA VAL A 379 17.19 -4.64 0.90
C VAL A 379 15.78 -4.05 0.88
N VAL A 380 14.96 -4.44 1.85
CA VAL A 380 13.59 -3.92 2.03
C VAL A 380 13.50 -3.32 3.42
N ALA A 381 12.99 -2.09 3.54
CA ALA A 381 12.91 -1.38 4.82
C ALA A 381 11.50 -0.84 5.04
N LYS A 382 10.81 -1.35 6.07
CA LYS A 382 9.41 -1.06 6.35
C LYS A 382 9.28 -0.19 7.59
N ALA A 383 8.47 0.85 7.53
CA ALA A 383 8.07 1.66 8.68
C ALA A 383 6.57 1.49 8.96
N ARG A 384 6.22 1.33 10.23
CA ARG A 384 4.83 1.17 10.70
C ARG A 384 4.57 2.14 11.84
N ALA A 385 3.41 2.79 11.82
CA ALA A 385 2.96 3.68 12.87
C ALA A 385 1.77 3.08 13.62
N TYR A 386 1.69 3.39 14.91
CA TYR A 386 0.60 3.00 15.80
C TYR A 386 0.00 4.25 16.42
N MET A 387 -1.33 4.35 16.40
CA MET A 387 -2.04 5.47 17.00
C MET A 387 -3.48 5.05 17.35
N ALA A 388 -3.92 5.34 18.58
CA ALA A 388 -5.31 5.15 19.01
C ALA A 388 -5.87 3.74 18.72
N GLY A 389 -5.05 2.70 18.92
CA GLY A 389 -5.44 1.30 18.66
C GLY A 389 -5.38 0.87 17.19
N ALA A 390 -5.16 1.79 16.25
CA ALA A 390 -4.91 1.49 14.85
C ALA A 390 -3.41 1.32 14.56
N ALA A 391 -3.11 0.60 13.48
CA ALA A 391 -1.76 0.41 12.99
C ALA A 391 -1.74 0.50 11.46
N ALA A 392 -0.78 1.23 10.91
CA ALA A 392 -0.63 1.38 9.46
C ALA A 392 0.84 1.26 9.07
N ASP A 393 1.09 0.57 7.96
CA ASP A 393 2.40 0.59 7.31
C ASP A 393 2.50 1.94 6.56
N VAL A 394 3.50 2.76 6.90
CA VAL A 394 3.66 4.14 6.40
C VAL A 394 4.53 4.17 5.14
N LEU A 395 5.58 3.34 5.11
CA LEU A 395 6.54 3.23 4.02
C LEU A 395 7.09 1.80 3.98
N GLU A 396 7.44 1.32 2.79
CA GLU A 396 8.22 0.09 2.58
C GLU A 396 9.18 0.21 1.39
#